data_AF-A0AAD2KLX4-F1
#
_entry.id   AF-A0AAD2KLX4-F1
#
_cell.length_a   1.000
_cell.length_b   1.000
_cell.length_c   1.000
_cell.angle_alpha   90.00
_cell.angle_beta   90.00
_cell.angle_gamma   90.00
#
_symmetry.space_group_name_H-M   'P 1'
#
loop_
_entity.id
_entity.type
_entity.pdbx_description
1 polymer ?
#
loop_
_entity_poly.entity_id
_entity_poly.type
_entity_poly.pdbx_seq_one_letter_code
_entity_poly.pdbx_strand_id
1 'polypeptide(L)'
;MARPRILPLPDEQARPIARGVQAIEAARPGSSNREFLREFVPLVVKVTGELFGAQTFQKLLRQMAPHRTPSSTTVQDAIHEYRSEVGADALRGASHDSPPIADAPPPKRMRDVRNDKASGMQDEAALAAVELGKLHQLEVERLRARAEIMEARAAAADKARQDAVADAIAARAQAEGLQEAVANYQTLIKQLSETIQITQERAAADNRANLLRVDEVRRETREAEERLKAAQSTIALRDQALRNANALGDSLRQQLNELRRNLQVRDE
;
A
#
# COMPACT_ATOMS: atom_id res chain seq x y z
N MET A 1 -7.45 13.71 13.68
CA MET A 1 -6.64 12.57 13.20
C MET A 1 -7.56 11.36 13.05
N ALA A 2 -8.27 11.24 11.93
CA ALA A 2 -9.21 10.15 11.67
C ALA A 2 -8.45 8.95 11.10
N ARG A 3 -8.58 7.78 11.74
CA ARG A 3 -7.99 6.52 11.26
C ARG A 3 -8.62 6.15 9.91
N PRO A 4 -7.84 5.72 8.90
CA PRO A 4 -8.37 5.41 7.59
C PRO A 4 -9.28 4.17 7.66
N ARG A 5 -10.55 4.37 7.29
CA ARG A 5 -11.59 3.34 7.14
C ARG A 5 -11.24 2.44 5.96
N ILE A 6 -10.65 1.29 6.22
CA ILE A 6 -10.40 0.24 5.22
C ILE A 6 -11.24 -0.97 5.65
N LEU A 7 -12.42 -1.09 5.02
CA LEU A 7 -13.56 -1.98 5.27
C LEU A 7 -14.26 -1.84 6.63
N PRO A 8 -15.27 -0.96 6.77
CA PRO A 8 -16.31 -1.21 7.76
C PRO A 8 -17.21 -2.31 7.19
N LEU A 9 -16.98 -3.57 7.57
CA LEU A 9 -18.11 -4.49 7.59
C LEU A 9 -19.20 -3.83 8.44
N PRO A 10 -20.47 -3.81 8.00
CA PRO A 10 -21.57 -3.40 8.86
C PRO A 10 -21.46 -4.10 10.21
N ASP A 11 -21.71 -3.40 11.31
CA ASP A 11 -21.58 -3.98 12.67
C ASP A 11 -22.42 -5.26 12.83
N GLU A 12 -23.50 -5.37 12.06
CA GLU A 12 -24.36 -6.55 11.94
C GLU A 12 -23.64 -7.79 11.37
N GLN A 13 -22.68 -7.61 10.47
CA GLN A 13 -21.85 -8.67 9.88
C GLN A 13 -20.59 -8.95 10.72
N ALA A 14 -20.03 -7.93 11.38
CA ALA A 14 -18.83 -8.10 12.20
C ALA A 14 -19.08 -8.94 13.46
N ARG A 15 -20.22 -8.75 14.13
CA ARG A 15 -20.60 -9.49 15.36
C ARG A 15 -20.70 -11.02 15.17
N PRO A 16 -21.40 -11.56 14.16
CA PRO A 16 -21.48 -13.01 13.94
C PRO A 16 -20.12 -13.61 13.55
N ILE A 17 -19.30 -12.89 12.78
CA ILE A 17 -17.94 -13.32 12.45
C ILE A 17 -17.08 -13.39 13.73
N ALA A 18 -17.16 -12.39 14.62
CA ALA A 18 -16.43 -12.39 15.89
C ALA A 18 -16.76 -13.61 16.75
N ARG A 19 -18.06 -13.90 16.91
CA ARG A 19 -18.53 -15.04 17.70
C ARG A 19 -18.08 -16.36 17.09
N GLY A 20 -18.16 -16.48 15.75
CA GLY A 20 -17.71 -17.68 15.05
C GLY A 20 -16.20 -17.89 15.17
N VAL A 21 -15.40 -16.83 15.07
CA VAL A 21 -13.94 -16.87 15.30
C VAL A 21 -13.62 -17.38 16.71
N GLN A 22 -14.27 -16.82 17.73
CA GLN A 22 -14.09 -17.28 19.12
C GLN A 22 -14.51 -18.73 19.31
N ALA A 23 -15.58 -19.18 18.64
CA ALA A 23 -16.02 -20.57 18.69
C ALA A 23 -15.00 -21.52 18.03
N ILE A 24 -14.41 -21.14 16.89
CA ILE A 24 -13.34 -21.91 16.22
C ILE A 24 -12.10 -21.99 17.11
N GLU A 25 -11.69 -20.87 17.72
CA GLU A 25 -10.53 -20.83 18.62
C GLU A 25 -10.77 -21.68 19.89
N ALA A 26 -11.97 -21.61 20.48
CA ALA A 26 -12.34 -22.41 21.63
C ALA A 26 -12.44 -23.91 21.31
N ALA A 27 -12.91 -24.27 20.12
CA ALA A 27 -13.01 -25.66 19.69
C ALA A 27 -11.64 -26.30 19.46
N ARG A 28 -10.63 -25.52 19.03
CA ARG A 28 -9.28 -26.02 18.73
C ARG A 28 -8.19 -25.03 19.16
N PRO A 29 -7.87 -24.98 20.46
CA PRO A 29 -6.76 -24.19 20.96
C PRO A 29 -5.45 -24.70 20.35
N GLY A 30 -4.68 -23.83 19.69
CA GLY A 30 -3.38 -24.18 19.09
C GLY A 30 -3.41 -24.87 17.72
N SER A 31 -4.57 -24.92 17.05
CA SER A 31 -4.67 -25.43 15.66
C SER A 31 -3.70 -24.73 14.71
N SER A 32 -3.29 -25.40 13.64
CA SER A 32 -2.45 -24.76 12.61
C SER A 32 -3.21 -23.64 11.90
N ASN A 33 -2.50 -22.62 11.39
CA ASN A 33 -3.14 -21.51 10.67
C ASN A 33 -3.97 -22.01 9.47
N ARG A 34 -3.57 -23.13 8.86
CA ARG A 34 -4.29 -23.74 7.73
C ARG A 34 -5.62 -24.36 8.16
N GLU A 35 -5.64 -25.10 9.27
CA GLU A 35 -6.88 -25.67 9.82
C GLU A 35 -7.87 -24.59 10.24
N PHE A 36 -7.36 -23.52 10.86
CA PHE A 36 -8.17 -22.37 11.22
C PHE A 36 -8.83 -21.72 9.99
N LEU A 37 -8.05 -21.54 8.92
CA LEU A 37 -8.53 -20.92 7.67
C LEU A 37 -9.61 -21.77 6.97
N ARG A 38 -9.55 -23.10 7.08
CA ARG A 38 -10.58 -23.99 6.52
C ARG A 38 -11.96 -23.78 7.14
N GLU A 39 -12.04 -23.39 8.41
CA GLU A 39 -13.30 -23.10 9.09
C GLU A 39 -13.67 -21.61 9.00
N PHE A 40 -12.68 -20.74 8.95
CA PHE A 40 -12.87 -19.28 8.87
C PHE A 40 -13.38 -18.82 7.50
N VAL A 41 -12.86 -19.35 6.39
CA VAL A 41 -13.28 -18.94 5.03
C VAL A 41 -14.77 -19.22 4.78
N PRO A 42 -15.31 -20.43 5.05
CA PRO A 42 -16.74 -20.70 4.92
C PRO A 42 -17.60 -19.83 5.86
N LEU A 43 -17.14 -19.58 7.09
CA LEU A 43 -17.85 -18.74 8.05
C LEU A 43 -18.05 -17.32 7.54
N VAL A 44 -17.00 -16.72 6.95
CA VAL A 44 -17.08 -15.39 6.36
C VAL A 44 -18.03 -15.39 5.16
N VAL A 45 -17.89 -16.35 4.23
CA VAL A 45 -18.77 -16.45 3.05
C VAL A 45 -20.23 -16.66 3.45
N LYS A 46 -20.51 -17.41 4.52
CA LYS A 46 -21.87 -17.60 5.04
C LYS A 46 -22.50 -16.31 5.57
N VAL A 47 -21.70 -15.41 6.15
CA VAL A 47 -22.18 -14.15 6.72
C VAL A 47 -22.25 -13.05 5.67
N THR A 48 -21.30 -12.98 4.74
CA THR A 48 -21.21 -11.90 3.75
C THR A 48 -21.85 -12.25 2.41
N GLY A 49 -22.04 -13.53 2.11
CA GLY A 49 -22.49 -14.00 0.79
C GLY A 49 -21.43 -13.90 -0.32
N GLU A 50 -20.25 -13.34 -0.01
CA GLU A 50 -19.20 -13.03 -0.98
C GLU A 50 -17.87 -13.65 -0.60
N LEU A 51 -17.14 -14.15 -1.60
CA LEU A 51 -15.78 -14.66 -1.45
C LEU A 51 -14.77 -13.53 -1.72
N PHE A 52 -14.14 -13.04 -0.66
CA PHE A 52 -13.16 -11.96 -0.77
C PHE A 52 -11.77 -12.45 -1.20
N GLY A 53 -10.91 -11.51 -1.63
CA GLY A 53 -9.51 -11.79 -1.91
C GLY A 53 -8.67 -11.98 -0.64
N ALA A 54 -7.48 -12.59 -0.80
CA ALA A 54 -6.59 -12.93 0.31
C ALA A 54 -6.19 -11.73 1.20
N GLN A 55 -6.00 -10.54 0.61
CA GLN A 55 -5.68 -9.33 1.36
C GLN A 55 -6.81 -8.90 2.30
N THR A 56 -8.07 -9.10 1.90
CA THR A 56 -9.23 -8.77 2.72
C THR A 56 -9.32 -9.75 3.89
N PHE A 57 -9.19 -11.05 3.63
CA PHE A 57 -9.13 -12.06 4.69
C PHE A 57 -8.01 -11.79 5.70
N GLN A 58 -6.82 -11.37 5.26
CA GLN A 58 -5.75 -10.97 6.16
C GLN A 58 -6.09 -9.76 7.02
N LYS A 59 -6.77 -8.76 6.47
CA LYS A 59 -7.22 -7.58 7.23
C LYS A 59 -8.26 -7.99 8.28
N LEU A 60 -9.19 -8.87 7.93
CA LEU A 60 -10.18 -9.42 8.85
C LEU A 60 -9.54 -10.23 9.97
N LEU A 61 -8.56 -11.06 9.66
CA LEU A 61 -7.82 -11.81 10.66
C LEU A 61 -7.06 -10.90 11.63
N ARG A 62 -6.40 -9.85 11.13
CA ARG A 62 -5.74 -8.87 12.01
C ARG A 62 -6.70 -8.16 12.96
N GLN A 63 -7.95 -7.97 12.55
CA GLN A 63 -8.96 -7.29 13.35
C GLN A 63 -9.62 -8.23 14.37
N MET A 64 -9.88 -9.48 14.00
CA MET A 64 -10.71 -10.41 14.77
C MET A 64 -9.91 -11.46 15.54
N ALA A 65 -8.70 -11.80 15.07
CA ALA A 65 -7.79 -12.80 15.63
C ALA A 65 -6.32 -12.33 15.50
N PRO A 66 -5.90 -11.29 16.23
CA PRO A 66 -4.61 -10.63 16.03
C PRO A 66 -3.39 -11.54 16.29
N HIS A 67 -3.57 -12.63 17.02
CA HIS A 67 -2.52 -13.62 17.31
C HIS A 67 -2.25 -14.57 16.13
N ARG A 68 -3.09 -14.55 15.08
CA ARG A 68 -2.98 -15.40 13.90
C ARG A 68 -2.46 -14.59 12.71
N THR A 69 -1.22 -14.89 12.28
CA THR A 69 -0.58 -14.21 11.14
C THR A 69 -0.25 -15.19 10.02
N PRO A 70 -1.25 -15.73 9.28
CA PRO A 70 -0.98 -16.56 8.12
C PRO A 70 -0.32 -15.75 7.00
N SER A 71 0.59 -16.39 6.25
CA SER A 71 1.16 -15.80 5.04
C SER A 71 0.10 -15.63 3.95
N SER A 72 0.34 -14.74 2.98
CA SER A 72 -0.60 -14.52 1.87
C SER A 72 -0.81 -15.79 1.04
N THR A 73 0.22 -16.62 0.91
CA THR A 73 0.16 -17.90 0.20
C THR A 73 -0.79 -18.87 0.90
N THR A 74 -0.69 -19.04 2.22
CA THR A 74 -1.57 -19.94 2.97
C THR A 74 -3.04 -19.51 2.91
N VAL A 75 -3.32 -18.22 2.87
CA VAL A 75 -4.69 -17.70 2.68
C VAL A 75 -5.20 -17.97 1.27
N GLN A 76 -4.36 -17.77 0.24
CA GLN A 76 -4.72 -18.09 -1.14
C GLN A 76 -4.98 -19.58 -1.35
N ASP A 77 -4.15 -20.44 -0.76
CA ASP A 77 -4.32 -21.89 -0.82
C ASP A 77 -5.65 -22.32 -0.20
N ALA A 78 -6.02 -21.77 0.95
CA ALA A 78 -7.29 -22.06 1.62
C ALA A 78 -8.51 -21.55 0.82
N ILE A 79 -8.41 -20.38 0.17
CA ILE A 79 -9.47 -19.86 -0.71
C ILE A 79 -9.62 -20.74 -1.95
N HIS A 80 -8.52 -21.21 -2.52
CA HIS A 80 -8.54 -22.10 -3.68
C HIS A 80 -9.13 -23.47 -3.32
N GLU A 81 -8.74 -24.04 -2.18
CA GLU A 81 -9.30 -25.27 -1.62
C GLU A 81 -10.83 -25.14 -1.46
N TYR A 82 -11.30 -24.07 -0.80
CA TYR A 82 -12.74 -23.80 -0.66
C TYR A 82 -13.47 -23.62 -2.01
N ARG A 83 -12.89 -22.88 -2.96
CA ARG A 83 -13.48 -22.70 -4.31
C ARG A 83 -13.57 -24.03 -5.06
N SER A 84 -12.59 -24.91 -4.91
CA SER A 84 -12.62 -26.24 -5.53
C SER A 84 -13.68 -27.15 -4.92
N GLU A 85 -13.91 -27.08 -3.60
CA GLU A 85 -14.96 -27.83 -2.91
C GLU A 85 -16.36 -27.35 -3.30
N VAL A 86 -16.61 -26.03 -3.30
CA VAL A 86 -17.90 -25.44 -3.69
C VAL A 86 -18.18 -25.60 -5.19
N GLY A 87 -17.17 -25.49 -6.03
CA GLY A 87 -17.28 -25.74 -7.47
C GLY A 87 -17.59 -27.20 -7.80
N ALA A 88 -17.07 -28.15 -7.03
CA ALA A 88 -17.38 -29.58 -7.16
C ALA A 88 -18.83 -29.90 -6.74
N ASP A 89 -19.37 -29.21 -5.74
CA ASP A 89 -20.78 -29.36 -5.34
C ASP A 89 -21.76 -28.72 -6.34
N ALA A 90 -21.40 -27.59 -6.97
CA ALA A 90 -22.20 -27.01 -8.05
C ALA A 90 -22.30 -27.92 -9.29
N LEU A 91 -21.28 -28.74 -9.55
CA LEU A 91 -21.27 -29.74 -10.61
C LEU A 91 -22.04 -31.04 -10.26
N ARG A 92 -22.32 -31.30 -8.98
CA ARG A 92 -23.20 -32.41 -8.55
C ARG A 92 -24.68 -32.04 -8.49
N GLY A 93 -25.01 -30.74 -8.41
CA GLY A 93 -26.39 -30.26 -8.35
C GLY A 93 -27.05 -29.93 -9.71
N ALA A 94 -26.31 -29.99 -10.82
CA ALA A 94 -26.77 -29.53 -12.15
C ALA A 94 -27.17 -30.67 -13.12
N SER A 95 -27.53 -31.84 -12.59
CA SER A 95 -27.91 -33.02 -13.39
C SER A 95 -29.26 -33.61 -12.97
N HIS A 96 -30.27 -32.77 -12.78
CA HIS A 96 -31.66 -33.19 -12.86
C HIS A 96 -32.56 -32.03 -13.29
N ASP A 97 -33.49 -32.33 -14.19
CA ASP A 97 -34.54 -31.47 -14.76
C ASP A 97 -34.16 -30.53 -15.93
N SER A 98 -34.09 -31.14 -17.11
CA SER A 98 -34.69 -30.53 -18.31
C SER A 98 -35.60 -31.56 -18.97
N PRO A 99 -36.91 -31.29 -19.14
CA PRO A 99 -37.84 -32.21 -19.78
C PRO A 99 -37.59 -32.30 -21.29
N PRO A 100 -37.78 -33.47 -21.92
CA PRO A 100 -37.59 -33.64 -23.36
C PRO A 100 -38.70 -32.93 -24.14
N ILE A 101 -38.29 -32.06 -25.06
CA ILE A 101 -39.15 -31.42 -26.05
C ILE A 101 -39.71 -32.55 -26.95
N ALA A 102 -41.02 -32.75 -26.86
CA ALA A 102 -41.74 -33.71 -27.68
C ALA A 102 -41.78 -33.22 -29.14
N ASP A 103 -41.25 -34.06 -30.03
CA ASP A 103 -41.43 -34.00 -31.48
C ASP A 103 -42.92 -34.01 -31.82
N ALA A 104 -43.40 -32.93 -32.44
CA ALA A 104 -44.71 -32.88 -33.06
C ALA A 104 -44.65 -33.58 -34.43
N PRO A 105 -45.49 -34.58 -34.72
CA PRO A 105 -45.53 -35.22 -36.02
C PRO A 105 -46.28 -34.37 -37.07
N PRO A 106 -45.92 -34.45 -38.37
CA PRO A 106 -46.62 -33.74 -39.43
C PRO A 106 -47.99 -34.38 -39.72
N PRO A 107 -49.07 -33.61 -39.96
CA PRO A 107 -50.33 -34.20 -40.37
C PRO A 107 -50.28 -34.66 -41.84
N LYS A 108 -50.58 -35.94 -42.05
CA LYS A 108 -50.80 -36.58 -43.35
C LYS A 108 -52.20 -36.27 -43.90
N ARG A 109 -52.24 -36.18 -45.22
CA ARG A 109 -53.38 -35.96 -46.13
C ARG A 109 -54.53 -36.97 -45.97
N MET A 110 -55.77 -36.50 -46.12
CA MET A 110 -56.91 -37.22 -46.74
C MET A 110 -57.61 -36.21 -47.66
N ARG A 111 -57.68 -36.41 -48.98
CA ARG A 111 -58.45 -37.35 -49.81
C ARG A 111 -59.70 -36.64 -50.36
N ASP A 112 -59.78 -36.65 -51.68
CA ASP A 112 -60.80 -36.05 -52.53
C ASP A 112 -62.23 -36.46 -52.18
N VAL A 113 -63.15 -35.49 -52.21
CA VAL A 113 -64.56 -35.70 -52.57
C VAL A 113 -65.00 -34.51 -53.44
N ARG A 114 -65.16 -34.77 -54.74
CA ARG A 114 -66.00 -33.98 -55.64
C ARG A 114 -67.46 -34.19 -55.23
N ASN A 115 -68.25 -33.11 -55.13
CA ASN A 115 -69.55 -32.99 -55.79
C ASN A 115 -70.22 -31.63 -55.51
N ASP A 116 -70.54 -30.94 -56.61
CA ASP A 116 -71.79 -30.22 -56.87
C ASP A 116 -72.33 -29.23 -55.83
N LYS A 117 -71.74 -28.02 -55.73
CA LYS A 117 -72.44 -26.79 -55.27
C LYS A 117 -71.86 -25.51 -55.91
N ALA A 118 -72.15 -25.30 -57.19
CA ALA A 118 -71.68 -24.14 -57.96
C ALA A 118 -72.43 -22.81 -57.68
N SER A 119 -73.22 -22.69 -56.60
CA SER A 119 -73.93 -21.45 -56.23
C SER A 119 -73.67 -20.94 -54.80
N GLY A 120 -72.82 -21.62 -54.00
CA GLY A 120 -72.41 -21.17 -52.64
C GLY A 120 -70.90 -21.01 -52.44
N MET A 121 -70.08 -21.40 -53.41
CA MET A 121 -68.60 -21.32 -53.33
C MET A 121 -68.04 -19.89 -53.40
N GLN A 122 -68.79 -18.93 -53.95
CA GLN A 122 -68.33 -17.54 -54.01
C GLN A 122 -68.31 -16.88 -52.62
N ASP A 123 -69.29 -17.21 -51.76
CA ASP A 123 -69.36 -16.68 -50.40
C ASP A 123 -68.34 -17.36 -49.47
N GLU A 124 -68.10 -18.66 -49.65
CA GLU A 124 -67.11 -19.41 -48.87
C GLU A 124 -65.67 -19.04 -49.25
N ALA A 125 -65.40 -18.79 -50.54
CA ALA A 125 -64.11 -18.26 -51.00
C ALA A 125 -63.89 -16.81 -50.52
N ALA A 126 -64.95 -15.99 -50.46
CA ALA A 126 -64.87 -14.64 -49.90
C ALA A 126 -64.57 -14.66 -48.39
N LEU A 127 -65.21 -15.56 -47.63
CA LEU A 127 -64.93 -15.75 -46.20
C LEU A 127 -63.49 -16.25 -45.95
N ALA A 128 -63.02 -17.23 -46.73
CA ALA A 128 -61.65 -17.72 -46.66
C ALA A 128 -60.61 -16.62 -47.00
N ALA A 129 -60.91 -15.74 -47.96
CA ALA A 129 -60.04 -14.60 -48.28
C ALA A 129 -59.98 -13.58 -47.12
N VAL A 130 -61.09 -13.34 -46.42
CA VAL A 130 -61.13 -12.48 -45.23
C VAL A 130 -60.33 -13.08 -44.07
N GLU A 131 -60.44 -14.38 -43.84
CA GLU A 131 -59.67 -15.08 -42.80
C GLU A 131 -58.16 -15.07 -43.10
N LEU A 132 -57.77 -15.32 -44.36
CA LEU A 132 -56.39 -15.21 -44.80
C LEU A 132 -55.84 -13.79 -44.59
N GLY A 133 -56.64 -12.77 -44.93
CA GLY A 133 -56.31 -11.36 -44.70
C GLY A 133 -56.06 -11.05 -43.22
N LYS A 134 -56.91 -11.57 -42.32
CA LYS A 134 -56.73 -11.43 -40.86
C LYS A 134 -55.46 -12.13 -40.36
N LEU A 135 -55.16 -13.33 -40.85
CA LEU A 135 -53.93 -14.04 -40.49
C LEU A 135 -52.68 -13.29 -40.98
N HIS A 136 -52.72 -12.70 -42.17
CA HIS A 136 -51.62 -11.89 -42.68
C HIS A 136 -51.42 -10.61 -41.86
N GLN A 137 -52.50 -9.96 -41.42
CA GLN A 137 -52.43 -8.80 -40.52
C GLN A 137 -51.75 -9.16 -39.20
N LEU A 138 -52.14 -10.27 -38.57
CA LEU A 138 -51.53 -10.76 -37.33
C LEU A 138 -50.04 -11.09 -37.50
N GLU A 139 -49.65 -11.70 -38.62
CA GLU A 139 -48.23 -12.00 -38.88
C GLU A 139 -47.43 -10.71 -39.09
N VAL A 140 -47.98 -9.72 -39.80
CA VAL A 140 -47.34 -8.40 -39.96
C VAL A 140 -47.18 -7.70 -38.60
N GLU A 141 -48.20 -7.74 -37.74
CA GLU A 141 -48.12 -7.18 -36.38
C GLU A 141 -47.07 -7.89 -35.53
N ARG A 142 -47.02 -9.23 -35.58
CA ARG A 142 -45.99 -10.01 -34.90
C ARG A 142 -44.58 -9.66 -35.36
N LEU A 143 -44.39 -9.52 -36.68
CA LEU A 143 -43.09 -9.13 -37.25
C LEU A 143 -42.69 -7.71 -36.85
N ARG A 144 -43.64 -6.76 -36.83
CA ARG A 144 -43.41 -5.41 -36.32
C ARG A 144 -43.01 -5.40 -34.84
N ALA A 145 -43.77 -6.09 -33.99
CA ALA A 145 -43.43 -6.21 -32.57
C ALA A 145 -42.04 -6.83 -32.35
N ARG A 146 -41.68 -7.85 -33.15
CA ARG A 146 -40.34 -8.44 -33.10
C ARG A 146 -39.26 -7.46 -33.56
N ALA A 147 -39.51 -6.69 -34.62
CA ALA A 147 -38.59 -5.66 -35.10
C ALA A 147 -38.37 -4.58 -34.04
N GLU A 148 -39.43 -4.08 -33.42
CA GLU A 148 -39.37 -3.09 -32.33
C GLU A 148 -38.55 -3.60 -31.13
N ILE A 149 -38.74 -4.86 -30.72
CA ILE A 149 -37.94 -5.47 -29.64
C ILE A 149 -36.46 -5.55 -30.04
N MET A 150 -36.16 -5.94 -31.27
CA MET A 150 -34.77 -6.05 -31.76
C MET A 150 -34.11 -4.67 -31.88
N GLU A 151 -34.83 -3.65 -32.35
CA GLU A 151 -34.37 -2.26 -32.41
C GLU A 151 -34.13 -1.70 -31.01
N ALA A 152 -35.05 -1.92 -30.06
CA ALA A 152 -34.87 -1.50 -28.68
C ALA A 152 -33.64 -2.18 -28.03
N ARG A 153 -33.43 -3.47 -28.31
CA ARG A 153 -32.26 -4.21 -27.83
C ARG A 153 -30.96 -3.69 -28.45
N ALA A 154 -30.97 -3.37 -29.75
CA ALA A 154 -29.82 -2.78 -30.43
C ALA A 154 -29.49 -1.40 -29.85
N ALA A 155 -30.48 -0.53 -29.67
CA ALA A 155 -30.31 0.78 -29.06
C ALA A 155 -29.76 0.70 -27.63
N ALA A 156 -30.26 -0.25 -26.82
CA ALA A 156 -29.75 -0.49 -25.47
C ALA A 156 -28.29 -0.99 -25.48
N ALA A 157 -27.94 -1.87 -26.42
CA ALA A 157 -26.58 -2.38 -26.58
C ALA A 157 -25.60 -1.27 -27.04
N ASP A 158 -26.04 -0.41 -27.96
CA ASP A 158 -25.25 0.73 -28.41
C ASP A 158 -25.00 1.74 -27.29
N LYS A 159 -26.03 2.03 -26.48
CA LYS A 159 -25.88 2.88 -25.30
C LYS A 159 -24.90 2.26 -24.29
N ALA A 160 -25.07 0.99 -23.96
CA ALA A 160 -24.15 0.29 -23.04
C ALA A 160 -22.70 0.29 -23.56
N ARG A 161 -22.52 0.16 -24.89
CA ARG A 161 -21.19 0.28 -25.52
C ARG A 161 -20.63 1.69 -25.37
N GLN A 162 -21.43 2.73 -25.61
CA GLN A 162 -21.00 4.12 -25.45
C GLN A 162 -20.60 4.43 -24.01
N ASP A 163 -21.41 4.00 -23.04
CA ASP A 163 -21.12 4.16 -21.60
C ASP A 163 -19.81 3.44 -21.23
N ALA A 164 -19.64 2.19 -21.68
CA ALA A 164 -18.41 1.43 -21.43
C ALA A 164 -17.15 2.07 -22.07
N VAL A 165 -17.29 2.69 -23.24
CA VAL A 165 -16.19 3.43 -23.89
C VAL A 165 -15.87 4.69 -23.10
N ALA A 166 -16.87 5.43 -22.63
CA ALA A 166 -16.67 6.61 -21.79
C ALA A 166 -15.95 6.26 -20.48
N ASP A 167 -16.37 5.17 -19.82
CA ASP A 167 -15.73 4.66 -18.60
C ASP A 167 -14.28 4.22 -18.86
N ALA A 168 -14.02 3.53 -19.98
CA ALA A 168 -12.67 3.12 -20.36
C ALA A 168 -11.75 4.32 -20.62
N ILE A 169 -12.25 5.38 -21.26
CA ILE A 169 -11.51 6.64 -21.46
C ILE A 169 -11.21 7.31 -20.12
N ALA A 170 -12.19 7.39 -19.22
CA ALA A 170 -12.00 7.98 -17.90
C ALA A 170 -10.98 7.20 -17.05
N ALA A 171 -11.08 5.86 -17.05
CA ALA A 171 -10.12 4.99 -16.35
C ALA A 171 -8.70 5.12 -16.92
N ARG A 172 -8.57 5.23 -18.25
CA ARG A 172 -7.28 5.46 -18.90
C ARG A 172 -6.67 6.80 -18.50
N ALA A 173 -7.45 7.88 -18.52
CA ALA A 173 -6.98 9.20 -18.09
C ALA A 173 -6.52 9.20 -16.62
N GLN A 174 -7.23 8.49 -15.74
CA GLN A 174 -6.81 8.31 -14.35
C GLN A 174 -5.49 7.53 -14.25
N ALA A 175 -5.34 6.46 -15.02
CA ALA A 175 -4.11 5.66 -15.03
C ALA A 175 -2.91 6.47 -15.54
N GLU A 176 -3.08 7.26 -16.60
CA GLU A 176 -2.06 8.17 -17.13
C GLU A 176 -1.69 9.23 -16.09
N GLY A 177 -2.67 9.87 -15.43
CA GLY A 177 -2.41 10.84 -14.36
C GLY A 177 -1.68 10.23 -13.15
N LEU A 178 -1.97 8.98 -12.78
CA LEU A 178 -1.22 8.27 -11.73
C LEU A 178 0.21 7.93 -12.16
N GLN A 179 0.43 7.57 -13.42
CA GLN A 179 1.78 7.31 -13.95
C GLN A 179 2.63 8.57 -13.95
N GLU A 180 2.08 9.71 -14.36
CA GLU A 180 2.75 11.01 -14.29
C GLU A 180 3.08 11.40 -12.84
N ALA A 181 2.14 11.21 -11.91
CA ALA A 181 2.38 11.45 -10.49
C ALA A 181 3.53 10.59 -9.95
N VAL A 182 3.58 9.30 -10.30
CA VAL A 182 4.68 8.41 -9.91
C VAL A 182 6.02 8.88 -10.49
N ALA A 183 6.07 9.27 -11.76
CA ALA A 183 7.29 9.80 -12.38
C ALA A 183 7.77 11.09 -11.70
N ASN A 184 6.84 11.98 -11.34
CA ASN A 184 7.14 13.20 -10.60
C ASN A 184 7.72 12.89 -9.21
N TYR A 185 7.09 11.96 -8.47
CA TYR A 185 7.61 11.55 -7.15
C TYR A 185 8.98 10.88 -7.23
N GLN A 186 9.23 10.05 -8.25
CA GLN A 186 10.55 9.45 -8.47
C GLN A 186 11.63 10.51 -8.73
N THR A 187 11.29 11.54 -9.51
CA THR A 187 12.19 12.66 -9.79
C THR A 187 12.48 13.46 -8.53
N LEU A 188 11.46 13.75 -7.73
CA LEU A 188 11.60 14.44 -6.44
C LEU A 188 12.43 13.63 -5.43
N ILE A 189 12.24 12.30 -5.36
CA ILE A 189 13.05 11.42 -4.50
C ILE A 189 14.53 11.46 -4.91
N LYS A 190 14.83 11.46 -6.22
CA LYS A 190 16.21 11.57 -6.72
C LYS A 190 16.83 12.90 -6.33
N GLN A 191 16.14 14.01 -6.58
CA GLN A 191 16.59 15.35 -6.19
C GLN A 191 16.84 15.45 -4.68
N LEU A 192 15.90 14.96 -3.85
CA LEU A 192 16.09 14.96 -2.40
C LEU A 192 17.29 14.10 -1.98
N SER A 193 17.47 12.94 -2.58
CA SER A 193 18.62 12.06 -2.29
C SER A 193 19.94 12.72 -2.64
N GLU A 194 20.04 13.39 -3.79
CA GLU A 194 21.21 14.16 -4.21
C GLU A 194 21.48 15.33 -3.25
N THR A 195 20.44 16.06 -2.84
CA THR A 195 20.62 17.16 -1.88
C THR A 195 21.12 16.64 -0.53
N ILE A 196 20.58 15.52 -0.03
CA ILE A 196 21.04 14.89 1.21
C ILE A 196 22.52 14.51 1.08
N GLN A 197 22.92 13.87 -0.03
CA GLN A 197 24.31 13.52 -0.26
C GLN A 197 25.23 14.74 -0.24
N ILE A 198 24.88 15.81 -0.97
CA ILE A 198 25.66 17.06 -0.99
C ILE A 198 25.76 17.67 0.41
N THR A 199 24.67 17.69 1.18
CA THR A 199 24.71 18.21 2.56
C THR A 199 25.58 17.37 3.49
N GLN A 200 25.59 16.04 3.33
CA GLN A 200 26.45 15.14 4.09
C GLN A 200 27.92 15.34 3.73
N GLU A 201 28.24 15.45 2.45
CA GLU A 201 29.61 15.73 1.98
C GLU A 201 30.11 17.08 2.51
N ARG A 202 29.27 18.12 2.49
CA ARG A 202 29.57 19.42 3.07
C ARG A 202 29.80 19.34 4.58
N ALA A 203 28.91 18.69 5.32
CA ALA A 203 29.07 18.51 6.76
C ALA A 203 30.36 17.74 7.11
N ALA A 204 30.72 16.73 6.31
CA ALA A 204 31.97 15.99 6.48
C ALA A 204 33.20 16.85 6.16
N ALA A 205 33.14 17.71 5.13
CA ALA A 205 34.19 18.67 4.83
C ALA A 205 34.37 19.71 5.96
N ASP A 206 33.26 20.28 6.44
CA ASP A 206 33.26 21.26 7.53
C ASP A 206 33.81 20.65 8.83
N ASN A 207 33.43 19.41 9.15
CA ASN A 207 33.96 18.70 10.32
C ASN A 207 35.47 18.48 10.21
N ARG A 208 35.97 18.03 9.05
CA ARG A 208 37.42 17.91 8.81
C ARG A 208 38.15 19.24 8.96
N ALA A 209 37.61 20.32 8.40
CA ALA A 209 38.20 21.66 8.53
C ALA A 209 38.23 22.13 10.00
N ASN A 210 37.16 21.87 10.75
CA ASN A 210 37.10 22.22 12.17
C ASN A 210 38.09 21.40 13.02
N LEU A 211 38.28 20.12 12.74
CA LEU A 211 39.30 19.30 13.41
C LEU A 211 40.71 19.86 13.18
N LEU A 212 41.04 20.24 11.94
CA LEU A 212 42.33 20.85 11.62
C LEU A 212 42.53 22.18 12.37
N ARG A 213 41.51 23.04 12.43
CA ARG A 213 41.57 24.29 13.21
C ARG A 213 41.79 24.03 14.70
N VAL A 214 41.10 23.03 15.27
CA VAL A 214 41.26 22.67 16.68
C VAL A 214 42.68 22.18 16.95
N ASP A 215 43.25 21.36 16.07
CA ASP A 215 44.61 20.86 16.22
C ASP A 215 45.67 21.97 16.05
N GLU A 216 45.43 22.93 15.17
CA GLU A 216 46.28 24.13 15.04
C GLU A 216 46.26 24.97 16.33
N VAL A 217 45.08 25.28 16.87
CA VAL A 217 44.94 26.00 18.15
C VAL A 217 45.59 25.22 19.30
N ARG A 218 45.48 23.89 19.31
CA ARG A 218 46.17 23.04 20.30
C ARG A 218 47.69 23.10 20.18
N ARG A 219 48.22 23.21 18.97
CA ARG A 219 49.66 23.40 18.76
C ARG A 219 50.09 24.77 19.24
N GLU A 220 49.39 25.83 18.84
CA GLU A 220 49.68 27.21 19.26
C GLU A 220 49.65 27.37 20.77
N THR A 221 48.67 26.77 21.45
CA THR A 221 48.56 26.80 22.91
C THR A 221 49.75 26.08 23.58
N ARG A 222 50.18 24.92 23.08
CA ARG A 222 51.39 24.24 23.59
C ARG A 222 52.64 25.08 23.40
N GLU A 223 52.83 25.67 22.22
CA GLU A 223 53.98 26.55 21.96
C GLU A 223 53.97 27.78 22.89
N ALA A 224 52.80 28.37 23.14
CA ALA A 224 52.65 29.48 24.07
C ALA A 224 52.98 29.06 25.51
N GLU A 225 52.52 27.88 25.95
CA GLU A 225 52.84 27.31 27.26
C GLU A 225 54.34 27.03 27.43
N GLU A 226 55.01 26.49 26.40
CA GLU A 226 56.46 26.26 26.41
C GLU A 226 57.24 27.57 26.51
N ARG A 227 56.84 28.60 25.75
CA ARG A 227 57.43 29.94 25.84
C ARG A 227 57.22 30.56 27.22
N LEU A 228 56.03 30.41 27.80
CA LEU A 228 55.72 30.89 29.15
C LEU A 228 56.61 30.21 30.20
N LYS A 229 56.78 28.88 30.13
CA LYS A 229 57.66 28.12 31.03
C LYS A 229 59.13 28.54 30.88
N ALA A 230 59.61 28.75 29.65
CA ALA A 230 60.97 29.22 29.39
C ALA A 230 61.21 30.66 29.91
N ALA A 231 60.23 31.54 29.77
CA ALA A 231 60.28 32.89 30.33
C ALA A 231 60.30 32.85 31.87
N GLN A 232 59.46 32.02 32.48
CA GLN A 232 59.43 31.82 33.94
C GLN A 232 60.75 31.29 34.49
N SER A 233 61.37 30.30 33.84
CA SER A 233 62.68 29.78 34.26
C SER A 233 63.78 30.84 34.12
N THR A 234 63.74 31.65 33.06
CA THR A 234 64.67 32.76 32.87
C THR A 234 64.52 33.81 33.97
N ILE A 235 63.29 34.18 34.33
CA ILE A 235 63.00 35.11 35.44
C ILE A 235 63.54 34.53 36.75
N ALA A 236 63.27 33.26 37.06
CA ALA A 236 63.75 32.62 38.28
C ALA A 236 65.29 32.61 38.38
N LEU A 237 65.99 32.33 37.27
CA LEU A 237 67.46 32.40 37.21
C LEU A 237 67.98 33.83 37.43
N ARG A 238 67.32 34.84 36.85
CA ARG A 238 67.68 36.25 37.04
C ARG A 238 67.44 36.69 38.48
N ASP A 239 66.33 36.28 39.09
CA ASP A 239 66.04 36.56 40.50
C ASP A 239 67.08 35.93 41.43
N GLN A 240 67.49 34.70 41.15
CA GLN A 240 68.57 34.04 41.90
C GLN A 240 69.90 34.79 41.73
N ALA A 241 70.24 35.22 40.51
CA ALA A 241 71.45 36.00 40.25
C ALA A 241 71.43 37.35 40.99
N LEU A 242 70.29 38.04 41.03
CA LEU A 242 70.11 39.28 41.78
C LEU A 242 70.29 39.06 43.29
N ARG A 243 69.73 37.99 43.85
CA ARG A 243 69.93 37.64 45.26
C ARG A 243 71.40 37.38 45.58
N ASN A 244 72.10 36.64 44.72
CA ASN A 244 73.53 36.37 44.88
C ASN A 244 74.37 37.65 44.80
N ALA A 245 74.07 38.53 43.83
CA ALA A 245 74.76 39.82 43.68
C ALA A 245 74.53 40.74 44.89
N ASN A 246 73.30 40.78 45.42
CA ASN A 246 72.98 41.54 46.63
C ASN A 246 73.74 40.99 47.85
N ALA A 247 73.77 39.66 48.03
CA ALA A 247 74.53 39.03 49.13
C ALA A 247 76.04 39.33 49.06
N LEU A 248 76.63 39.28 47.86
CA LEU A 248 78.03 39.69 47.64
C LEU A 248 78.23 41.19 47.94
N GLY A 249 77.30 42.04 47.52
CA GLY A 249 77.32 43.47 47.82
C GLY A 249 77.32 43.73 49.33
N ASP A 250 76.49 43.00 50.08
CA ASP A 250 76.43 43.11 51.54
C ASP A 250 77.68 42.56 52.23
N SER A 251 78.27 41.46 51.74
CA SER A 251 79.54 40.96 52.29
C SER A 251 80.70 41.94 52.05
N LEU A 252 80.77 42.57 50.86
CA LEU A 252 81.78 43.59 50.57
C LEU A 252 81.60 44.84 51.43
N ARG A 253 80.36 45.25 51.70
CA ARG A 253 80.06 46.35 52.64
C ARG A 253 80.52 46.02 54.05
N GLN A 254 80.31 44.79 54.52
CA GLN A 254 80.79 44.32 55.82
C GLN A 254 82.32 44.39 55.89
N GLN A 255 83.03 43.84 54.90
CA GLN A 255 84.50 43.89 54.82
C GLN A 255 85.05 45.33 54.79
N LEU A 256 84.44 46.23 54.00
CA LEU A 256 84.83 47.63 53.97
C LEU A 256 84.65 48.32 55.32
N ASN A 257 83.57 48.02 56.04
CA ASN A 257 83.32 48.57 57.37
C ASN A 257 84.32 48.03 58.40
N GLU A 258 84.70 46.75 58.32
CA GLU A 258 85.76 46.15 59.13
C GLU A 258 87.12 46.80 58.86
N LEU A 259 87.49 46.96 57.59
CA LEU A 259 88.74 47.64 57.21
C LEU A 259 88.78 49.09 57.71
N ARG A 260 87.67 49.83 57.60
CA ARG A 260 87.56 51.20 58.14
C ARG A 260 87.75 51.24 59.66
N ARG A 261 87.14 50.29 60.39
CA ARG A 261 87.34 50.17 61.85
C ARG A 261 88.81 49.88 62.19
N ASN A 262 89.45 48.96 61.48
CA ASN A 262 90.85 48.62 61.71
C ASN A 262 91.81 49.78 61.44
N LEU A 263 91.50 50.64 60.46
CA LEU A 263 92.27 51.86 60.19
C LEU A 263 92.08 52.89 61.31
N GLN A 264 90.85 53.11 61.78
CA GLN A 264 90.59 54.03 62.90
C GLN A 264 91.33 53.64 64.18
N VAL A 265 91.38 52.34 64.50
CA VAL A 265 92.13 51.83 65.68
C VAL A 265 93.64 52.00 65.53
N ARG A 266 94.16 52.14 64.31
CA ARG A 266 95.61 52.31 64.05
C ARG A 266 96.09 53.75 64.16
N ASP A 267 95.17 54.71 64.07
CA ASP A 267 95.45 56.15 64.15
C ASP A 267 95.31 56.71 65.58
N GLU A 268 94.86 55.88 66.54
CA GLU A 268 94.81 56.17 67.99
C GLU A 268 96.01 55.56 68.74
#